data_AF-A0AAW7QVM0-F1
#
_entry.id   AF-A0AAW7QVM0-F1
#
_cell.length_a   1.000
_cell.length_b   1.000
_cell.length_c   1.000
_cell.angle_alpha   90.00
_cell.angle_beta   90.00
_cell.angle_gamma   90.00
#
_symmetry.space_group_name_H-M   'P 1'
#
loop_
_entity.id
_entity.type
_entity.pdbx_description
1 polymer ?
#
loop_
_entity_poly.entity_id
_entity_poly.type
_entity_poly.pdbx_seq_one_letter_code
_entity_poly.pdbx_strand_id
1 'polypeptide(L)'
;MLKIIVGVIEVIVLLVCIYFGYQWTNNPKGNYEPWLFLSGLIFIALDILRRYEIHLVKREGKVLTPGELIKHSEELRKQFQEEVYKCRAENLRRDIIIRHVNRMDAYPNTDDKEKGISPWFRAGLLDLYHKGIMIGLRFGTLSEGPDGWRFTNYKEGEKGNIEVYMVGKIPYEFIEGVNFDGDEYYYFPHIFCHFAHKGAPYEEIVFCEEVDLGSGHHYYKQIAKYHEVAENSKSWGGEYFA
;
A
#
# COMPACT_ATOMS: atom_id res chain seq x y z
N MET A 1 22.14 6.98 -17.38
CA MET A 1 23.37 6.47 -18.01
C MET A 1 23.81 5.11 -17.45
N LEU A 2 24.03 4.95 -16.14
CA LEU A 2 24.50 3.68 -15.55
C LEU A 2 23.63 2.45 -15.91
N LYS A 3 22.30 2.56 -15.85
CA LYS A 3 21.37 1.46 -16.18
C LYS A 3 21.47 0.97 -17.64
N ILE A 4 21.77 1.87 -18.57
CA ILE A 4 21.91 1.55 -20.00
C ILE A 4 23.22 0.78 -20.23
N ILE A 5 24.31 1.25 -19.61
CA ILE A 5 25.63 0.59 -19.69
C ILE A 5 25.56 -0.84 -19.14
N VAL A 6 24.94 -1.02 -17.97
CA VAL A 6 24.79 -2.36 -17.37
C VAL A 6 23.91 -3.25 -18.26
N GLY A 7 22.83 -2.72 -18.85
CA GLY A 7 22.00 -3.48 -19.79
C GLY A 7 22.74 -3.91 -21.06
N VAL A 8 23.63 -3.08 -21.60
CA VAL A 8 24.47 -3.46 -22.75
C VAL A 8 25.45 -4.58 -22.39
N ILE A 9 26.08 -4.50 -21.21
CA ILE A 9 27.01 -5.54 -20.73
C ILE A 9 26.29 -6.89 -20.60
N GLU A 10 25.07 -6.91 -20.07
CA GLU A 10 24.27 -8.14 -19.92
C GLU A 10 23.90 -8.77 -21.26
N VAL A 11 23.53 -7.97 -22.26
CA VAL A 11 23.24 -8.47 -23.62
C VAL A 11 24.50 -9.09 -24.24
N ILE A 12 25.67 -8.46 -24.06
CA ILE A 12 26.94 -9.01 -24.53
C ILE A 12 27.24 -10.34 -23.84
N VAL A 13 27.08 -10.43 -22.52
CA VAL A 13 27.30 -11.67 -21.76
C VAL A 13 26.34 -12.78 -22.22
N LEU A 14 25.07 -12.46 -22.53
CA LEU A 14 24.10 -13.42 -23.05
C LEU A 14 24.51 -13.98 -24.41
N LEU A 15 24.96 -13.11 -25.33
CA LEU A 15 25.45 -13.54 -26.64
C LEU A 15 26.69 -14.42 -26.52
N VAL A 16 27.59 -14.09 -25.58
CA VAL A 16 28.79 -14.90 -25.28
C VAL A 16 28.40 -16.27 -24.73
N CYS A 17 27.44 -16.35 -23.81
CA CYS A 17 26.93 -17.63 -23.31
C CYS A 17 26.33 -18.45 -24.45
N ILE A 18 25.41 -17.90 -25.26
CA ILE A 18 24.79 -18.60 -26.40
C ILE A 18 25.85 -19.14 -27.37
N TYR A 19 26.89 -18.35 -27.66
CA TYR A 19 28.01 -18.77 -28.51
C TYR A 19 28.76 -19.98 -27.92
N PHE A 20 29.09 -19.96 -26.63
CA PHE A 20 29.76 -21.09 -25.97
C PHE A 20 28.88 -22.34 -25.91
N GLY A 21 27.56 -22.20 -25.69
CA GLY A 21 26.60 -23.30 -25.77
C GLY A 21 26.52 -23.91 -27.17
N TYR A 22 26.53 -23.08 -28.21
CA TYR A 22 26.58 -23.53 -29.61
C TYR A 22 27.89 -24.27 -29.94
N GLN A 23 29.04 -23.75 -29.52
CA GLN A 23 30.34 -24.39 -29.73
C GLN A 23 30.44 -25.74 -29.00
N TRP A 24 29.95 -25.81 -27.76
CA TRP A 24 29.90 -27.07 -27.02
C TRP A 24 29.00 -28.12 -27.68
N THR A 25 27.85 -27.72 -28.22
CA THR A 25 26.90 -28.62 -28.90
C THR A 25 27.51 -29.22 -30.18
N ASN A 26 28.25 -28.41 -30.94
CA ASN A 26 28.87 -28.84 -32.20
C ASN A 26 30.22 -29.52 -32.01
N ASN A 27 30.94 -29.26 -30.91
CA ASN A 27 32.22 -29.88 -30.62
C ASN A 27 32.35 -30.22 -29.12
N PRO A 28 31.70 -31.30 -28.66
CA PRO A 28 31.64 -31.66 -27.24
C PRO A 28 32.99 -32.15 -26.66
N LYS A 29 33.99 -32.43 -27.50
CA LYS A 29 35.35 -32.81 -27.07
C LYS A 29 36.31 -31.62 -26.93
N GLY A 30 35.86 -30.40 -27.23
CA GLY A 30 36.64 -29.18 -27.05
C GLY A 30 36.78 -28.78 -25.57
N ASN A 31 37.72 -27.88 -25.26
CA ASN A 31 37.92 -27.30 -23.92
C ASN A 31 36.86 -26.25 -23.56
N TYR A 32 35.58 -26.58 -23.75
CA TYR A 32 34.46 -25.72 -23.38
C TYR A 32 33.87 -26.27 -22.09
N GLU A 33 33.98 -25.54 -20.98
CA GLU A 33 33.41 -25.96 -19.70
C GLU A 33 31.88 -25.76 -19.69
N PRO A 34 31.07 -26.83 -19.68
CA PRO A 34 29.61 -26.72 -19.77
C PRO A 34 29.01 -25.99 -18.57
N TRP A 35 29.71 -26.02 -17.44
CA TRP A 35 29.32 -25.37 -16.20
C TRP A 35 29.40 -23.84 -16.27
N LEU A 36 30.33 -23.27 -17.06
CA LEU A 36 30.42 -21.82 -17.27
C LEU A 36 29.27 -21.30 -18.15
N PHE A 37 28.84 -22.10 -19.13
CA PHE A 37 27.65 -21.80 -19.93
C PHE A 37 26.37 -21.82 -19.08
N LEU A 38 26.18 -22.88 -18.29
CA LEU A 38 25.02 -23.03 -17.41
C LEU A 38 24.96 -21.94 -16.34
N SER A 39 26.09 -21.62 -15.69
CA SER A 39 26.13 -20.58 -14.66
C SER A 39 25.85 -19.19 -15.26
N GLY A 40 26.41 -18.88 -16.43
CA GLY A 40 26.14 -17.63 -17.15
C GLY A 40 24.66 -17.46 -17.50
N LEU A 41 24.02 -18.53 -18.02
CA LEU A 41 22.58 -18.51 -18.30
C LEU A 41 21.73 -18.32 -17.03
N ILE A 42 22.10 -18.96 -15.92
CA ILE A 42 21.40 -18.81 -14.63
C ILE A 42 21.53 -17.36 -14.13
N PHE A 43 22.71 -16.76 -14.20
CA PHE A 43 22.92 -15.37 -13.80
C PHE A 43 22.11 -14.39 -14.64
N ILE A 44 22.05 -14.58 -15.96
CA ILE A 44 21.26 -13.72 -16.85
C ILE A 44 19.76 -13.92 -16.61
N ALA A 45 19.30 -15.17 -16.42
CA ALA A 45 17.91 -15.45 -16.08
C ALA A 45 17.51 -14.80 -14.75
N LEU A 46 18.38 -14.87 -13.73
CA LEU A 46 18.15 -14.22 -12.44
C LEU A 46 18.15 -12.69 -12.54
N ASP A 47 19.00 -12.09 -13.38
CA ASP A 47 19.00 -10.63 -13.54
C ASP A 47 17.81 -10.13 -14.36
N ILE A 48 17.40 -10.86 -15.39
CA ILE A 48 16.13 -10.61 -16.11
C ILE A 48 14.97 -10.73 -15.11
N LEU A 49 14.92 -11.79 -14.31
CA LEU A 49 13.90 -11.94 -13.26
C LEU A 49 13.94 -10.79 -12.27
N ARG A 50 15.11 -10.33 -11.81
CA ARG A 50 15.26 -9.19 -10.89
C ARG A 50 14.82 -7.86 -11.50
N ARG A 51 15.15 -7.60 -12.77
CA ARG A 51 14.78 -6.37 -13.50
C ARG A 51 13.30 -6.34 -13.84
N TYR A 52 12.74 -7.50 -14.19
CA TYR A 52 11.33 -7.65 -14.46
C TYR A 52 10.48 -7.90 -13.21
N GLU A 53 11.02 -8.32 -12.07
CA GLU A 53 10.29 -8.34 -10.79
C GLU A 53 9.78 -6.94 -10.43
N ILE A 54 10.54 -5.90 -10.79
CA ILE A 54 10.13 -4.50 -10.63
C ILE A 54 8.94 -4.14 -11.57
N HIS A 55 8.70 -4.89 -12.64
CA HIS A 55 7.59 -4.70 -13.60
C HIS A 55 6.50 -5.81 -13.57
N LEU A 56 6.77 -6.96 -12.95
CA LEU A 56 5.90 -8.13 -12.84
C LEU A 56 5.14 -8.17 -11.52
N VAL A 57 5.48 -7.30 -10.55
CA VAL A 57 4.47 -6.85 -9.59
C VAL A 57 3.42 -6.10 -10.41
N LYS A 58 2.40 -6.84 -10.83
CA LYS A 58 1.17 -6.34 -11.45
C LYS A 58 0.59 -5.32 -10.48
N ARG A 59 1.01 -4.06 -10.62
CA ARG A 59 0.36 -2.93 -9.95
C ARG A 59 -1.05 -2.90 -10.53
N GLU A 60 -2.02 -3.33 -9.74
CA GLU A 60 -3.41 -3.04 -10.05
C GLU A 60 -3.52 -1.52 -10.16
N GLY A 61 -3.94 -1.03 -11.32
CA GLY A 61 -3.96 0.40 -11.57
C GLY A 61 -3.75 0.76 -13.04
N LYS A 62 -4.25 1.93 -13.41
CA LYS A 62 -4.00 2.53 -14.70
C LYS A 62 -2.55 3.01 -14.76
N VAL A 63 -1.81 2.64 -15.80
CA VAL A 63 -0.47 3.19 -16.05
C VAL A 63 -0.65 4.62 -16.55
N LEU A 64 -0.53 5.59 -15.64
CA LEU A 64 -0.61 7.01 -15.96
C LEU A 64 0.77 7.56 -16.31
N THR A 65 0.82 8.43 -17.30
CA THR A 65 2.00 9.29 -17.50
C THR A 65 2.15 10.26 -16.32
N PRO A 66 3.35 10.81 -16.06
CA PRO A 66 3.54 11.76 -14.95
C PRO A 66 2.59 12.97 -15.01
N GLY A 67 2.30 13.49 -16.20
CA GLY A 67 1.37 14.61 -16.38
C GLY A 67 -0.08 14.24 -16.06
N GLU A 68 -0.52 13.06 -16.49
CA GLU A 68 -1.86 12.54 -16.16
C GLU A 68 -2.00 12.25 -14.67
N LEU A 69 -0.95 11.69 -14.04
CA LEU A 69 -0.93 11.43 -12.61
C LEU A 69 -1.08 12.73 -11.79
N ILE A 70 -0.36 13.78 -12.17
CA ILE A 70 -0.49 15.09 -11.51
C ILE A 70 -1.90 15.64 -11.67
N LYS A 71 -2.45 15.60 -12.89
CA LYS A 71 -3.80 16.09 -13.17
C LYS A 71 -4.84 15.33 -12.34
N HIS A 72 -4.78 14.00 -12.35
CA HIS A 72 -5.65 13.13 -11.58
C HIS A 72 -5.55 13.39 -10.08
N SER A 73 -4.32 13.50 -9.57
CA SER A 73 -4.07 13.77 -8.15
C SER A 73 -4.63 15.14 -7.73
N GLU A 74 -4.47 16.17 -8.55
CA GLU A 74 -5.00 17.50 -8.27
C GLU A 74 -6.53 17.57 -8.35
N GLU A 75 -7.15 16.84 -9.28
CA GLU A 75 -8.61 16.72 -9.38
C GLU A 75 -9.19 16.05 -8.14
N LEU A 76 -8.65 14.90 -7.73
CA LEU A 76 -9.07 14.20 -6.52
C LEU A 76 -8.78 15.02 -5.27
N ARG A 77 -7.61 15.66 -5.18
CA ARG A 77 -7.24 16.52 -4.03
C ARG A 77 -8.29 17.60 -3.79
N LYS A 78 -8.73 18.29 -4.86
CA LYS A 78 -9.77 19.33 -4.74
C LYS A 78 -11.09 18.77 -4.24
N GLN A 79 -11.56 17.67 -4.84
CA GLN A 79 -12.82 17.03 -4.47
C GLN A 79 -12.83 16.59 -3.00
N PHE A 80 -11.79 15.87 -2.56
CA PHE A 80 -11.70 15.45 -1.17
C PHE A 80 -11.49 16.61 -0.21
N GLN A 81 -10.77 17.66 -0.60
CA GLN A 81 -10.57 18.84 0.24
C GLN A 81 -11.89 19.56 0.49
N GLU A 82 -12.69 19.73 -0.56
CA GLU A 82 -14.04 20.30 -0.45
C GLU A 82 -14.92 19.47 0.48
N GLU A 83 -14.93 18.15 0.34
CA GLU A 83 -15.72 17.27 1.19
C GLU A 83 -15.25 17.30 2.66
N VAL A 84 -13.95 17.20 2.91
CA VAL A 84 -13.39 17.30 4.28
C VAL A 84 -13.75 18.64 4.92
N TYR A 85 -13.66 19.73 4.17
CA TYR A 85 -14.00 21.07 4.67
C TYR A 85 -15.49 21.21 4.96
N LYS A 86 -16.35 20.68 4.08
CA LYS A 86 -17.80 20.61 4.30
C LYS A 86 -18.11 19.81 5.55
N CYS A 87 -17.55 18.60 5.70
CA CYS A 87 -17.76 17.78 6.90
C CYS A 87 -17.30 18.48 8.18
N ARG A 88 -16.19 19.23 8.14
CA ARG A 88 -15.69 20.00 9.29
C ARG A 88 -16.62 21.17 9.62
N ALA A 89 -17.00 21.96 8.62
CA ALA A 89 -17.83 23.16 8.81
C ALA A 89 -19.24 22.82 9.33
N GLU A 90 -19.83 21.74 8.83
CA GLU A 90 -21.20 21.31 9.16
C GLU A 90 -21.24 20.24 10.27
N ASN A 91 -20.08 19.84 10.80
CA ASN A 91 -19.94 18.76 11.78
C ASN A 91 -20.63 17.45 11.34
N LEU A 92 -20.45 17.09 10.07
CA LEU A 92 -21.01 15.87 9.48
C LEU A 92 -20.16 14.64 9.81
N ARG A 93 -20.81 13.48 9.73
CA ARG A 93 -20.09 12.20 9.77
C ARG A 93 -19.14 12.10 8.58
N ARG A 94 -18.01 11.44 8.84
CA ARG A 94 -16.92 11.25 7.86
C ARG A 94 -16.84 9.82 7.35
N ASP A 95 -17.92 9.05 7.50
CA ASP A 95 -17.97 7.66 7.06
C ASP A 95 -17.87 7.57 5.54
N ILE A 96 -17.07 6.63 5.05
CA ILE A 96 -16.85 6.35 3.63
C ILE A 96 -16.85 4.83 3.41
N ILE A 97 -17.17 4.43 2.18
CA ILE A 97 -17.06 3.04 1.72
C ILE A 97 -15.89 2.95 0.74
N ILE A 98 -14.88 2.15 1.08
CA ILE A 98 -13.79 1.81 0.15
C ILE A 98 -14.22 0.60 -0.66
N ARG A 99 -14.09 0.65 -1.99
CA ARG A 99 -14.43 -0.45 -2.90
C ARG A 99 -13.27 -0.80 -3.81
N HIS A 100 -13.07 -2.09 -4.02
CA HIS A 100 -12.06 -2.59 -4.93
C HIS A 100 -12.57 -2.61 -6.37
N VAL A 101 -11.89 -1.88 -7.26
CA VAL A 101 -12.26 -1.73 -8.68
C VAL A 101 -12.33 -3.05 -9.47
N ASN A 102 -11.52 -4.06 -9.13
CA ASN A 102 -11.52 -5.34 -9.84
C ASN A 102 -12.47 -6.39 -9.22
N ARG A 103 -13.10 -6.09 -8.09
CA ARG A 103 -14.00 -7.00 -7.34
C ARG A 103 -15.33 -6.29 -7.01
N MET A 104 -15.88 -5.61 -8.01
CA MET A 104 -17.06 -4.74 -7.86
C MET A 104 -18.37 -5.47 -7.64
N ASP A 105 -18.43 -6.73 -8.09
CA ASP A 105 -19.53 -7.68 -8.01
C ASP A 105 -19.76 -8.24 -6.60
N ALA A 106 -18.75 -8.18 -5.72
CA ALA A 106 -18.88 -8.63 -4.35
C ALA A 106 -19.85 -7.75 -3.53
N TYR A 107 -19.81 -6.44 -3.73
CA TYR A 107 -20.67 -5.49 -3.02
C TYR A 107 -22.14 -5.61 -3.48
N PRO A 108 -23.13 -5.54 -2.56
CA PRO A 108 -23.03 -5.19 -1.13
C PRO A 108 -22.79 -6.40 -0.21
N ASN A 109 -22.60 -7.59 -0.77
CA ASN A 109 -22.43 -8.80 0.02
C ASN A 109 -20.98 -8.96 0.48
N THR A 110 -20.76 -9.78 1.49
CA THR A 110 -19.42 -10.17 1.95
C THR A 110 -19.37 -11.69 2.05
N ASP A 111 -18.29 -12.29 1.57
CA ASP A 111 -18.00 -13.70 1.80
C ASP A 111 -16.97 -13.81 2.93
N ASP A 112 -17.44 -14.17 4.12
CA ASP A 112 -16.60 -14.36 5.31
C ASP A 112 -15.54 -15.46 5.14
N LYS A 113 -15.63 -16.28 4.08
CA LYS A 113 -14.66 -17.33 3.79
C LYS A 113 -13.50 -16.84 2.94
N GLU A 114 -13.59 -15.67 2.31
CA GLU A 114 -12.49 -15.11 1.55
C GLU A 114 -11.32 -14.74 2.46
N LYS A 115 -10.11 -15.15 2.05
CA LYS A 115 -8.88 -14.79 2.75
C LYS A 115 -8.39 -13.42 2.28
N GLY A 116 -8.08 -12.54 3.22
CA GLY A 116 -7.46 -11.23 2.95
C GLY A 116 -8.39 -10.07 3.26
N ILE A 117 -8.12 -8.92 2.64
CA ILE A 117 -8.95 -7.73 2.82
C ILE A 117 -10.20 -7.86 1.96
N SER A 118 -11.34 -7.61 2.59
CA SER A 118 -12.65 -7.58 1.94
C SER A 118 -12.62 -6.70 0.67
N PRO A 119 -13.29 -7.11 -0.42
CA PRO A 119 -13.47 -6.29 -1.62
C PRO A 119 -14.03 -4.89 -1.35
N TRP A 120 -14.75 -4.72 -0.24
CA TRP A 120 -15.21 -3.42 0.22
C TRP A 120 -15.25 -3.37 1.75
N PHE A 121 -15.09 -2.17 2.32
CA PHE A 121 -15.20 -1.97 3.77
C PHE A 121 -15.51 -0.52 4.10
N ARG A 122 -16.10 -0.28 5.28
CA ARG A 122 -16.34 1.06 5.81
C ARG A 122 -15.09 1.58 6.52
N ALA A 123 -14.79 2.85 6.34
CA ALA A 123 -13.73 3.58 7.03
C ALA A 123 -14.19 5.02 7.32
N GLY A 124 -13.37 5.79 8.07
CA GLY A 124 -13.58 7.23 8.25
C GLY A 124 -12.61 8.05 7.40
N LEU A 125 -13.07 9.06 6.66
CA LEU A 125 -12.24 10.04 5.98
C LEU A 125 -11.73 11.07 7.00
N LEU A 126 -10.44 11.03 7.34
CA LEU A 126 -9.88 11.87 8.40
C LEU A 126 -9.36 13.20 7.87
N ASP A 127 -8.43 13.12 6.93
CA ASP A 127 -7.77 14.29 6.33
C ASP A 127 -7.09 13.92 5.00
N LEU A 128 -6.40 14.89 4.42
CA LEU A 128 -5.52 14.72 3.26
C LEU A 128 -4.06 14.77 3.67
N TYR A 129 -3.20 14.19 2.84
CA TYR A 129 -1.76 14.35 2.92
C TYR A 129 -1.18 14.61 1.52
N HIS A 130 0.11 14.88 1.45
CA HIS A 130 0.79 15.35 0.23
C HIS A 130 0.64 14.43 -1.01
N LYS A 131 0.33 13.13 -0.84
CA LYS A 131 0.12 12.19 -1.96
C LYS A 131 -1.28 11.59 -2.04
N GLY A 132 -2.20 11.92 -1.12
CA GLY A 132 -3.47 11.21 -1.05
C GLY A 132 -4.37 11.56 0.12
N ILE A 133 -5.17 10.60 0.54
CA ILE A 133 -6.12 10.70 1.66
C ILE A 133 -5.69 9.85 2.86
N MET A 134 -6.06 10.30 4.05
CA MET A 134 -5.90 9.58 5.32
C MET A 134 -7.25 9.02 5.75
N ILE A 135 -7.32 7.70 5.92
CA ILE A 135 -8.53 7.01 6.36
C ILE A 135 -8.34 6.37 7.73
N GLY A 136 -9.29 6.55 8.63
CA GLY A 136 -9.36 5.90 9.93
C GLY A 136 -9.91 4.48 9.77
N LEU A 137 -9.07 3.49 10.07
CA LEU A 137 -9.41 2.07 10.02
C LEU A 137 -9.97 1.58 11.35
N ARG A 138 -9.39 2.07 12.46
CA ARG A 138 -9.77 1.69 13.82
C ARG A 138 -9.34 2.77 14.80
N PHE A 139 -10.03 2.88 15.93
CA PHE A 139 -9.64 3.69 17.09
C PHE A 139 -9.21 2.75 18.23
N GLY A 140 -8.25 3.15 19.04
CA GLY A 140 -7.80 2.36 20.18
C GLY A 140 -6.74 3.11 20.99
N THR A 141 -5.98 2.39 21.81
CA THR A 141 -4.93 3.01 22.63
C THR A 141 -3.58 2.31 22.45
N LEU A 142 -2.51 3.07 22.71
CA LEU A 142 -1.15 2.53 22.81
C LEU A 142 -0.60 2.74 24.22
N SER A 143 0.20 1.77 24.67
CA SER A 143 0.96 1.84 25.92
C SER A 143 2.44 2.10 25.62
N GLU A 144 3.11 2.80 26.51
CA GLU A 144 4.57 2.98 26.44
C GLU A 144 5.28 1.72 26.92
N GLY A 145 6.22 1.24 26.12
CA GLY A 145 7.11 0.12 26.46
C GLY A 145 8.58 0.54 26.41
N PRO A 146 9.50 -0.33 26.86
CA PRO A 146 10.93 -0.05 26.88
C PRO A 146 11.51 0.21 25.47
N ASP A 147 10.94 -0.42 24.44
CA ASP A 147 11.36 -0.28 23.03
C ASP A 147 10.50 0.75 22.26
N GLY A 148 9.67 1.52 22.96
CA GLY A 148 8.74 2.51 22.41
C GLY A 148 7.28 2.07 22.48
N TRP A 149 6.43 2.63 21.62
CA TRP A 149 5.00 2.38 21.63
C TRP A 149 4.64 0.93 21.30
N ARG A 150 3.66 0.37 22.00
CA ARG A 150 3.10 -0.97 21.79
C ARG A 150 1.58 -0.97 21.95
N PHE A 151 0.93 -2.04 21.52
CA PHE A 151 -0.50 -2.25 21.76
C PHE A 151 -0.78 -2.34 23.26
N THR A 152 -1.86 -1.68 23.68
CA THR A 152 -2.36 -1.76 25.05
C THR A 152 -2.84 -3.16 25.38
N ASN A 153 -2.35 -3.73 26.48
CA ASN A 153 -2.79 -5.04 26.95
C ASN A 153 -4.01 -4.92 27.85
N TYR A 154 -5.19 -4.80 27.23
CA TYR A 154 -6.45 -4.73 27.97
C TYR A 154 -6.73 -5.98 28.83
N LYS A 155 -6.18 -7.15 28.48
CA LYS A 155 -6.36 -8.39 29.27
C LYS A 155 -5.69 -8.31 30.64
N GLU A 156 -4.60 -7.55 30.74
CA GLU A 156 -3.89 -7.28 32.00
C GLU A 156 -4.42 -6.03 32.72
N GLY A 157 -5.52 -5.44 32.22
CA GLY A 157 -6.14 -4.26 32.82
C GLY A 157 -5.44 -2.94 32.48
N GLU A 158 -4.55 -2.92 31.48
CA GLU A 158 -3.99 -1.67 30.98
C GLU A 158 -5.10 -0.79 30.36
N LYS A 159 -5.00 0.51 30.58
CA LYS A 159 -5.93 1.49 29.99
C LYS A 159 -5.38 2.15 28.72
N GLY A 160 -4.08 1.99 28.47
CA GLY A 160 -3.35 2.73 27.44
C GLY A 160 -2.90 4.10 27.93
N ASN A 161 -1.79 4.58 27.40
CA ASN A 161 -1.23 5.90 27.72
C ASN A 161 -1.79 6.98 26.79
N ILE A 162 -2.06 6.64 25.53
CA ILE A 162 -2.56 7.58 24.51
C ILE A 162 -3.69 6.95 23.70
N GLU A 163 -4.66 7.76 23.29
CA GLU A 163 -5.69 7.39 22.32
C GLU A 163 -5.21 7.70 20.91
N VAL A 164 -5.36 6.75 20.00
CA VAL A 164 -4.87 6.88 18.62
C VAL A 164 -5.87 6.32 17.60
N TYR A 165 -5.80 6.88 16.42
CA TYR A 165 -6.39 6.32 15.21
C TYR A 165 -5.34 5.46 14.48
N MET A 166 -5.71 4.24 14.13
CA MET A 166 -5.02 3.48 13.10
C MET A 166 -5.43 4.05 11.74
N VAL A 167 -4.48 4.70 11.07
CA VAL A 167 -4.70 5.42 9.82
C VAL A 167 -4.05 4.70 8.65
N GLY A 168 -4.83 4.39 7.63
CA GLY A 168 -4.33 3.98 6.32
C GLY A 168 -4.13 5.20 5.42
N LYS A 169 -2.95 5.34 4.80
CA LYS A 169 -2.70 6.37 3.79
C LYS A 169 -2.93 5.78 2.40
N ILE A 170 -3.93 6.29 1.70
CA ILE A 170 -4.28 5.86 0.34
C ILE A 170 -3.76 6.93 -0.64
N PRO A 171 -2.76 6.62 -1.48
CA PRO A 171 -2.31 7.53 -2.53
C PRO A 171 -3.39 7.82 -3.56
N TYR A 172 -3.39 9.01 -4.16
CA TYR A 172 -4.27 9.34 -5.28
C TYR A 172 -4.05 8.42 -6.49
N GLU A 173 -2.83 7.90 -6.68
CA GLU A 173 -2.54 6.91 -7.72
C GLU A 173 -3.30 5.59 -7.55
N PHE A 174 -3.75 5.26 -6.33
CA PHE A 174 -4.53 4.05 -6.08
C PHE A 174 -6.03 4.30 -6.19
N ILE A 175 -6.48 5.54 -6.27
CA ILE A 175 -7.91 5.90 -6.36
C ILE A 175 -8.28 6.04 -7.83
N GLU A 176 -9.24 5.26 -8.31
CA GLU A 176 -9.80 5.39 -9.66
C GLU A 176 -10.81 6.54 -9.72
N GLY A 177 -11.63 6.68 -8.68
CA GLY A 177 -12.65 7.72 -8.60
C GLY A 177 -13.46 7.67 -7.31
N VAL A 178 -14.39 8.60 -7.16
CA VAL A 178 -15.25 8.74 -5.99
C VAL A 178 -16.67 9.11 -6.40
N ASN A 179 -17.65 8.56 -5.68
CA ASN A 179 -19.05 8.97 -5.72
C ASN A 179 -19.45 9.47 -4.33
N PHE A 180 -19.63 10.78 -4.16
CA PHE A 180 -19.94 11.39 -2.86
C PHE A 180 -21.39 11.21 -2.42
N ASP A 181 -22.31 10.95 -3.34
CA ASP A 181 -23.75 10.83 -3.04
C ASP A 181 -24.12 9.46 -2.43
N GLY A 182 -23.21 8.49 -2.54
CA GLY A 182 -23.45 7.13 -2.11
C GLY A 182 -24.34 6.33 -3.06
N ASP A 183 -24.97 5.29 -2.53
CA ASP A 183 -25.91 4.43 -3.25
C ASP A 183 -27.08 3.95 -2.37
N GLU A 184 -27.89 3.04 -2.91
CA GLU A 184 -29.07 2.49 -2.27
C GLU A 184 -28.80 1.66 -0.99
N TYR A 185 -27.58 1.16 -0.80
CA TYR A 185 -27.22 0.39 0.39
C TYR A 185 -26.49 1.27 1.43
N TYR A 186 -25.59 2.14 0.96
CA TYR A 186 -24.89 3.11 1.80
C TYR A 186 -24.88 4.49 1.14
N TYR A 187 -25.55 5.45 1.77
CA TYR A 187 -25.56 6.88 1.41
C TYR A 187 -24.25 7.63 1.74
N PHE A 188 -23.21 6.89 2.13
CA PHE A 188 -21.87 7.46 2.40
C PHE A 188 -21.07 7.54 1.10
N PRO A 189 -20.07 8.41 0.97
CA PRO A 189 -19.21 8.44 -0.20
C PRO A 189 -18.55 7.08 -0.49
N HIS A 190 -18.56 6.66 -1.76
CA HIS A 190 -17.88 5.46 -2.24
C HIS A 190 -16.59 5.86 -2.94
N ILE A 191 -15.46 5.37 -2.44
CA ILE A 191 -14.15 5.57 -3.04
C ILE A 191 -13.74 4.26 -3.72
N PHE A 192 -13.53 4.32 -5.03
CA PHE A 192 -13.11 3.18 -5.83
C PHE A 192 -11.58 3.16 -5.91
N CYS A 193 -10.96 2.13 -5.34
CA CYS A 193 -9.51 2.00 -5.24
C CYS A 193 -9.00 0.70 -5.86
N HIS A 194 -7.76 0.74 -6.34
CA HIS A 194 -6.93 -0.42 -6.65
C HIS A 194 -6.25 -0.91 -5.37
N PHE A 195 -6.23 -2.21 -5.11
CA PHE A 195 -5.59 -2.78 -3.92
C PHE A 195 -4.11 -3.14 -4.21
N ALA A 196 -3.41 -2.14 -4.76
CA ALA A 196 -2.13 -2.28 -5.42
C ALA A 196 -0.95 -2.60 -4.47
N HIS A 197 -1.11 -2.43 -3.16
CA HIS A 197 -0.04 -2.68 -2.18
C HIS A 197 -0.35 -3.90 -1.32
N LYS A 198 0.22 -5.06 -1.69
CA LYS A 198 0.01 -6.35 -0.99
C LYS A 198 -1.48 -6.72 -0.80
N GLY A 199 -2.32 -6.39 -1.79
CA GLY A 199 -3.76 -6.63 -1.72
C GLY A 199 -4.51 -5.64 -0.83
N ALA A 200 -3.93 -4.47 -0.56
CA ALA A 200 -4.52 -3.39 0.20
C ALA A 200 -4.50 -2.05 -0.57
N PRO A 201 -5.43 -1.13 -0.26
CA PRO A 201 -5.48 0.20 -0.88
C PRO A 201 -4.53 1.22 -0.22
N TYR A 202 -3.77 0.85 0.81
CA TYR A 202 -2.91 1.77 1.56
C TYR A 202 -1.43 1.53 1.26
N GLU A 203 -0.66 2.61 1.07
CA GLU A 203 0.80 2.54 0.94
C GLU A 203 1.48 2.32 2.30
N GLU A 204 0.88 2.82 3.37
CA GLU A 204 1.33 2.63 4.73
C GLU A 204 0.18 2.71 5.74
N ILE A 205 0.37 2.04 6.89
CA ILE A 205 -0.49 2.18 8.07
C ILE A 205 0.33 2.82 9.18
N VAL A 206 -0.23 3.86 9.80
CA VAL A 206 0.39 4.62 10.89
C VAL A 206 -0.59 4.80 12.04
N PHE A 207 -0.07 5.10 13.22
CA PHE A 207 -0.87 5.55 14.36
C PHE A 207 -0.78 7.06 14.48
N CYS A 208 -1.94 7.71 14.55
CA CYS A 208 -2.03 9.16 14.71
C CYS A 208 -2.84 9.54 15.95
N GLU A 209 -2.37 10.55 16.66
CA GLU A 209 -3.12 11.27 17.70
C GLU A 209 -3.93 12.39 17.04
N GLU A 210 -5.20 12.53 17.42
CA GLU A 210 -6.03 13.65 16.98
C GLU A 210 -5.79 14.85 17.90
N VAL A 211 -5.28 15.93 17.33
CA VAL A 211 -5.01 17.18 18.02
C VAL A 211 -6.04 18.21 17.59
N ASP A 212 -6.85 18.70 18.53
CA ASP A 212 -7.77 19.80 18.30
C ASP A 212 -7.01 21.14 18.30
N LEU A 213 -7.05 21.84 17.16
CA LEU A 213 -6.47 23.16 17.00
C LEU A 213 -7.46 24.29 17.34
N GLY A 214 -8.67 23.94 17.76
CA GLY A 214 -9.78 24.85 17.98
C GLY A 214 -10.60 25.11 16.71
N SER A 215 -11.83 25.62 16.90
CA SER A 215 -12.75 25.98 15.82
C SER A 215 -13.11 24.82 14.86
N GLY A 216 -13.10 23.57 15.34
CA GLY A 216 -13.43 22.38 14.54
C GLY A 216 -12.33 21.91 13.60
N HIS A 217 -11.12 22.45 13.74
CA HIS A 217 -9.95 22.02 12.98
C HIS A 217 -9.16 20.97 13.76
N HIS A 218 -9.25 19.72 13.31
CA HIS A 218 -8.45 18.62 13.83
C HIS A 218 -7.23 18.40 12.94
N TYR A 219 -6.10 18.13 13.58
CA TYR A 219 -4.87 17.68 12.93
C TYR A 219 -4.50 16.29 13.44
N TYR A 220 -4.15 15.39 12.53
CA TYR A 220 -3.73 14.03 12.88
C TYR A 220 -2.21 13.95 12.92
N LYS A 221 -1.65 13.99 14.13
CA LYS A 221 -0.21 13.92 14.36
C LYS A 221 0.24 12.47 14.35
N GLN A 222 1.10 12.10 13.41
CA GLN A 222 1.69 10.76 13.37
C GLN A 222 2.60 10.52 14.58
N ILE A 223 2.32 9.44 15.31
CA ILE A 223 3.06 9.03 16.51
C ILE A 223 4.06 7.91 16.19
N ALA A 224 3.61 6.88 15.48
CA ALA A 224 4.43 5.71 15.16
C ALA A 224 3.92 5.01 13.90
N LYS A 225 4.77 4.18 13.27
CA LYS A 225 4.34 3.32 12.16
C LYS A 225 3.77 2.02 12.71
N TYR A 226 2.84 1.41 11.96
CA TYR A 226 2.21 0.16 12.41
C TYR A 226 3.22 -0.97 12.65
N HIS A 227 4.21 -1.14 11.76
CA HIS A 227 5.18 -2.23 11.88
C HIS A 227 6.06 -2.10 13.14
N GLU A 228 6.50 -0.89 13.48
CA GLU A 228 7.29 -0.61 14.69
C GLU A 228 6.49 -1.00 15.95
N VAL A 229 5.24 -0.53 16.03
CA VAL A 229 4.35 -0.85 17.17
C VAL A 229 4.03 -2.35 17.23
N ALA A 230 3.78 -2.98 16.09
CA ALA A 230 3.49 -4.40 16.02
C ALA A 230 4.70 -5.26 16.45
N GLU A 231 5.92 -4.88 16.05
CA GLU A 231 7.15 -5.56 16.47
C GLU A 231 7.37 -5.41 17.98
N ASN A 232 7.24 -4.19 18.51
CA ASN A 232 7.33 -3.93 19.94
C ASN A 232 6.30 -4.75 20.73
N SER A 233 5.09 -4.91 20.19
CA SER A 233 4.00 -5.64 20.86
C SER A 233 4.23 -7.15 20.95
N LYS A 234 4.96 -7.75 19.99
CA LYS A 234 5.29 -9.19 20.01
C LYS A 234 6.09 -9.58 21.24
N SER A 235 7.00 -8.73 21.68
CA SER A 235 7.81 -8.98 22.88
C SER A 235 6.99 -9.00 24.18
N TRP A 236 5.76 -8.45 24.13
CA TRP A 236 4.82 -8.33 25.25
C TRP A 236 3.58 -9.22 25.13
N GLY A 237 3.54 -10.14 24.14
CA GLY A 237 2.38 -11.00 23.92
C GLY A 237 1.13 -10.28 23.37
N GLY A 238 1.29 -9.03 22.91
CA GLY A 238 0.24 -8.27 22.22
C GLY A 238 0.19 -8.65 20.75
N GLU A 239 -0.78 -9.48 20.36
CA GLU A 239 -0.90 -9.95 18.97
C GLU A 239 -1.68 -8.99 18.07
N TYR A 240 -2.62 -8.21 18.64
CA TYR A 240 -3.56 -7.40 17.85
C TYR A 240 -3.83 -6.03 18.49
N PHE A 241 -3.98 -5.02 17.65
CA PHE A 241 -4.52 -3.73 18.05
C PHE A 241 -6.03 -3.86 18.27
N ALA A 242 -6.45 -3.75 19.52
CA ALA A 242 -7.84 -3.88 19.94
C ALA A 242 -8.67 -2.69 19.45
#